data_AF-A0A7V7WTP9-F1
#
_entry.id   AF-A0A7V7WTP9-F1
#
_cell.length_a   1.000
_cell.length_b   1.000
_cell.length_c   1.000
_cell.angle_alpha   90.00
_cell.angle_beta   90.00
_cell.angle_gamma   90.00
#
_symmetry.space_group_name_H-M   'P 1'
#
loop_
_entity.id
_entity.type
_entity.pdbx_description
1 polymer ?
#
loop_
_entity_poly.entity_id
_entity_poly.type
_entity_poly.pdbx_seq_one_letter_code
_entity_poly.pdbx_strand_id
1 'polypeptide(L)'
;MKRPWAFRTRFRRAVFGWRGSKLAIERIHEALAEIRAVARQDPASAAEGAVLFLEKLSPALNQVDSSTGALGNATYAAVQDLVPLIRSAPVDTGVRKQWLDRLFEAIQEDDPPYIESLGDHWGELCATPELASIWADQLLPTQRNVLRERNRGTYAFFSGTTLCYSALFKAGRHDELLELLAMDPRPIWPYLVWGARVLVARGQVDEAIAYVRERAGSTT
;
A
#
# COMPACT_ATOMS: atom_id res chain seq x y z
N MET A 1 17.07 -7.78 21.12
CA MET A 1 16.01 -8.62 21.71
C MET A 1 14.68 -8.09 21.20
N LYS A 2 13.86 -8.89 20.48
CA LYS A 2 12.59 -8.41 19.91
C LYS A 2 11.66 -7.95 21.04
N ARG A 3 11.19 -6.70 20.99
CA ARG A 3 10.23 -6.16 21.97
C ARG A 3 8.94 -7.01 21.94
N PRO A 4 8.39 -7.43 23.09
CA PRO A 4 7.08 -8.06 23.11
C PRO A 4 6.02 -7.01 22.79
N TRP A 5 5.25 -7.25 21.74
CA TRP A 5 4.11 -6.43 21.33
C TRP A 5 2.81 -7.07 21.81
N ALA A 6 2.02 -6.36 22.61
CA ALA A 6 0.77 -6.85 23.17
C ALA A 6 -0.26 -7.14 22.07
N PHE A 7 -0.29 -6.34 21.00
CA PHE A 7 -1.20 -6.59 19.87
C PHE A 7 -0.98 -7.97 19.20
N ARG A 8 0.20 -8.59 19.31
CA ARG A 8 0.47 -9.88 18.64
C ARG A 8 -0.49 -10.99 19.08
N THR A 9 -0.84 -11.01 20.36
CA THR A 9 -1.76 -12.02 20.92
C THR A 9 -3.22 -11.70 20.60
N ARG A 10 -3.52 -10.41 20.37
CA ARG A 10 -4.85 -9.88 20.04
C ARG A 10 -5.20 -10.00 18.56
N PHE A 11 -4.20 -10.06 17.67
CA PHE A 11 -4.37 -10.21 16.22
C PHE A 11 -3.88 -11.59 15.72
N ARG A 12 -4.40 -12.67 16.30
CA ARG A 12 -4.22 -14.02 15.74
C ARG A 12 -5.12 -14.19 14.52
N ARG A 13 -4.75 -15.08 13.60
CA ARG A 13 -5.56 -15.36 12.40
C ARG A 13 -6.99 -15.75 12.80
N ALA A 14 -7.99 -15.19 12.13
CA ALA A 14 -9.42 -15.43 12.36
C ALA A 14 -9.87 -15.28 13.83
N VAL A 15 -9.22 -14.41 14.61
CA VAL A 15 -9.53 -14.25 16.04
C VAL A 15 -10.86 -13.53 16.30
N PHE A 16 -11.30 -12.70 15.36
CA PHE A 16 -12.56 -11.98 15.43
C PHE A 16 -13.64 -12.75 14.66
N GLY A 17 -14.81 -12.95 15.28
CA GLY A 17 -15.95 -13.56 14.60
C GLY A 17 -16.72 -12.58 13.71
N TRP A 18 -17.73 -13.09 13.00
CA TRP A 18 -18.57 -12.33 12.05
C TRP A 18 -19.04 -10.95 12.57
N ARG A 19 -19.56 -10.89 13.81
CA ARG A 19 -20.05 -9.64 14.43
C ARG A 19 -18.97 -8.86 15.21
N GLY A 20 -17.70 -9.17 14.97
CA GLY A 20 -16.56 -8.70 15.75
C GLY A 20 -16.01 -7.33 15.38
N SER A 21 -16.63 -6.61 14.43
CA SER A 21 -16.12 -5.35 13.87
C SER A 21 -15.81 -4.29 14.93
N LYS A 22 -16.71 -4.07 15.90
CA LYS A 22 -16.50 -3.11 16.99
C LYS A 22 -15.24 -3.43 17.81
N LEU A 23 -15.11 -4.68 18.26
CA LEU A 23 -13.95 -5.11 19.05
C LEU A 23 -12.67 -5.05 18.21
N ALA A 24 -12.72 -5.44 16.94
CA ALA A 24 -11.58 -5.35 16.03
C ALA A 24 -11.07 -3.91 15.91
N ILE A 25 -11.97 -2.93 15.70
CA ILE A 25 -11.62 -1.50 15.62
C ILE A 25 -11.00 -1.01 16.93
N GLU A 26 -11.57 -1.38 18.09
CA GLU A 26 -10.99 -1.06 19.40
C GLU A 26 -9.56 -1.61 19.53
N ARG A 27 -9.32 -2.86 19.09
CA ARG A 27 -7.98 -3.47 19.12
C ARG A 27 -7.00 -2.83 18.14
N ILE A 28 -7.48 -2.33 17.00
CA ILE A 28 -6.64 -1.57 16.06
C ILE A 28 -6.15 -0.30 16.74
N HIS A 29 -7.05 0.46 17.37
CA HIS A 29 -6.67 1.69 18.07
C HIS A 29 -5.69 1.44 19.22
N GLU A 30 -5.86 0.37 19.99
CA GLU A 30 -4.90 -0.03 21.03
C GLU A 30 -3.51 -0.34 20.46
N ALA A 31 -3.44 -1.08 19.35
CA ALA A 31 -2.17 -1.40 18.70
C ALA A 31 -1.47 -0.15 18.16
N LEU A 32 -2.22 0.78 17.56
CA LEU A 32 -1.69 2.06 17.10
C LEU A 32 -1.15 2.90 18.28
N ALA A 33 -1.88 2.95 19.40
CA ALA A 33 -1.43 3.64 20.60
C ALA A 33 -0.15 3.02 21.17
N GLU A 34 -0.07 1.68 21.20
CA GLU A 34 1.12 0.94 21.63
C GLU A 34 2.34 1.28 20.75
N ILE A 35 2.20 1.22 19.43
CA ILE A 35 3.28 1.54 18.47
C ILE A 35 3.73 3.00 18.61
N ARG A 36 2.78 3.94 18.68
CA ARG A 36 3.08 5.38 18.83
C ARG A 36 3.81 5.71 20.13
N ALA A 37 3.49 5.00 21.21
CA ALA A 37 4.20 5.19 22.48
C ALA A 37 5.69 4.83 22.35
N VAL A 38 6.01 3.77 21.59
CA VAL A 38 7.40 3.36 21.33
C VAL A 38 8.09 4.32 20.37
N ALA A 39 7.40 4.84 19.35
CA ALA A 39 7.97 5.70 18.32
C ALA A 39 8.65 6.97 18.88
N ARG A 40 8.24 7.43 20.07
CA ARG A 40 8.84 8.59 20.75
C ARG A 40 10.27 8.35 21.26
N GLN A 41 10.63 7.09 21.51
CA GLN A 41 11.90 6.72 22.14
C GLN A 41 12.75 5.86 21.20
N ASP A 42 12.11 4.98 20.44
CA ASP A 42 12.78 4.04 19.54
C ASP A 42 11.98 3.94 18.21
N PRO A 43 12.23 4.86 17.26
CA PRO A 43 11.54 4.88 15.99
C PRO A 43 11.76 3.62 15.14
N ALA A 44 12.94 3.01 15.22
CA ALA A 44 13.27 1.80 14.46
C ALA A 44 12.46 0.60 14.96
N SER A 45 12.41 0.40 16.28
CA SER A 45 11.55 -0.65 16.86
C SER A 45 10.07 -0.39 16.59
N ALA A 46 9.62 0.87 16.67
CA ALA A 46 8.23 1.21 16.37
C ALA A 46 7.85 0.89 14.93
N ALA A 47 8.72 1.15 13.96
CA ALA A 47 8.52 0.80 12.56
C ALA A 47 8.51 -0.72 12.32
N GLU A 48 9.40 -1.49 12.97
CA GLU A 48 9.32 -2.95 12.97
C GLU A 48 7.98 -3.45 13.54
N GLY A 49 7.49 -2.81 14.61
CA GLY A 49 6.16 -3.07 15.18
C GLY A 49 5.01 -2.74 14.22
N ALA A 50 5.12 -1.64 13.48
CA ALA A 50 4.15 -1.23 12.48
C ALA A 50 4.07 -2.23 11.32
N VAL A 51 5.22 -2.65 10.77
CA VAL A 51 5.31 -3.70 9.73
C VAL A 51 4.66 -4.99 10.23
N LEU A 52 5.03 -5.43 11.43
CA LEU A 52 4.45 -6.61 12.06
C LEU A 52 2.94 -6.49 12.29
N PHE A 53 2.43 -5.31 12.62
CA PHE A 53 0.99 -5.13 12.82
C PHE A 53 0.21 -5.23 11.51
N LEU A 54 0.73 -4.60 10.44
CA LEU A 54 0.14 -4.64 9.11
C LEU A 54 0.06 -6.07 8.55
N GLU A 55 1.11 -6.89 8.71
CA GLU A 55 1.10 -8.33 8.37
C GLU A 55 -0.04 -9.12 9.02
N LYS A 56 -0.44 -8.69 10.22
CA LYS A 56 -1.39 -9.43 11.04
C LYS A 56 -2.82 -8.95 10.86
N LEU A 57 -3.01 -7.81 10.20
CA LEU A 57 -4.28 -7.12 10.12
C LEU A 57 -5.30 -7.97 9.36
N SER A 58 -5.06 -8.21 8.07
CA SER A 58 -5.99 -8.92 7.19
C SER A 58 -6.24 -10.36 7.64
N PRO A 59 -5.21 -11.15 7.99
CA PRO A 59 -5.43 -12.50 8.52
C PRO A 59 -6.27 -12.54 9.79
N ALA A 60 -6.21 -11.53 10.66
CA ALA A 60 -7.02 -11.48 11.87
C ALA A 60 -8.48 -11.12 11.60
N LEU A 61 -8.73 -10.30 10.57
CA LEU A 61 -10.02 -9.71 10.25
C LEU A 61 -10.83 -10.48 9.19
N ASN A 62 -10.25 -11.51 8.57
CA ASN A 62 -10.83 -12.23 7.43
C ASN A 62 -12.17 -12.94 7.68
N GLN A 63 -12.63 -13.06 8.93
CA GLN A 63 -13.94 -13.63 9.28
C GLN A 63 -14.96 -12.57 9.72
N VAL A 64 -14.60 -11.28 9.72
CA VAL A 64 -15.45 -10.18 10.18
C VAL A 64 -16.30 -9.66 9.04
N ASP A 65 -17.58 -9.40 9.31
CA ASP A 65 -18.45 -8.65 8.40
C ASP A 65 -18.03 -7.17 8.36
N SER A 66 -17.47 -6.76 7.22
CA SER A 66 -17.00 -5.40 6.96
C SER A 66 -17.94 -4.58 6.07
N SER A 67 -19.14 -5.09 5.77
CA SER A 67 -20.11 -4.46 4.85
C SER A 67 -20.50 -3.02 5.21
N THR A 68 -20.45 -2.66 6.49
CA THR A 68 -20.70 -1.28 6.96
C THR A 68 -19.64 -0.26 6.55
N GLY A 69 -18.48 -0.71 6.08
CA GLY A 69 -17.31 0.13 5.76
C GLY A 69 -16.55 0.65 6.98
N ALA A 70 -17.09 0.55 8.20
CA ALA A 70 -16.43 1.06 9.40
C ALA A 70 -15.09 0.37 9.69
N LEU A 71 -15.02 -0.94 9.47
CA LEU A 71 -13.77 -1.69 9.63
C LEU A 71 -12.74 -1.28 8.57
N GLY A 72 -13.15 -1.20 7.29
CA GLY A 72 -12.27 -0.74 6.20
C GLY A 72 -11.73 0.67 6.43
N ASN A 73 -12.55 1.60 6.93
CA ASN A 73 -12.10 2.94 7.30
C ASN A 73 -11.05 2.92 8.43
N ALA A 74 -11.22 2.04 9.43
CA ALA A 74 -10.26 1.90 10.52
C ALA A 74 -8.93 1.30 10.05
N THR A 75 -8.96 0.31 9.17
CA THR A 75 -7.73 -0.29 8.61
C THR A 75 -7.02 0.68 7.66
N TYR A 76 -7.77 1.42 6.83
CA TYR A 76 -7.24 2.50 6.00
C TYR A 76 -6.54 3.57 6.86
N ALA A 77 -7.20 4.05 7.92
CA ALA A 77 -6.60 5.01 8.84
C ALA A 77 -5.33 4.45 9.52
N ALA A 78 -5.33 3.17 9.90
CA ALA A 78 -4.15 2.52 10.44
C ALA A 78 -2.98 2.51 9.45
N VAL A 79 -3.20 2.26 8.16
CA VAL A 79 -2.15 2.35 7.14
C VAL A 79 -1.61 3.78 7.04
N GLN A 80 -2.49 4.78 6.96
CA GLN A 80 -2.09 6.21 6.89
C GLN A 80 -1.27 6.64 8.11
N ASP A 81 -1.58 6.10 9.28
CA ASP A 81 -0.88 6.41 10.53
C ASP A 81 0.51 5.74 10.61
N LEU A 82 0.66 4.54 10.03
CA LEU A 82 1.85 3.72 10.17
C LEU A 82 2.88 3.94 9.06
N VAL A 83 2.45 4.29 7.85
CA VAL A 83 3.35 4.59 6.72
C VAL A 83 4.39 5.67 7.09
N PRO A 84 4.02 6.82 7.71
CA PRO A 84 4.99 7.83 8.12
C PRO A 84 6.03 7.33 9.13
N LEU A 85 5.65 6.40 10.02
CA LEU A 85 6.58 5.79 10.98
C LEU A 85 7.56 4.86 10.29
N ILE A 86 7.10 4.03 9.36
CA ILE A 86 7.94 3.09 8.62
C ILE A 86 8.90 3.84 7.70
N ARG A 87 8.40 4.79 6.90
CA ARG A 87 9.23 5.51 5.92
C ARG A 87 10.36 6.30 6.59
N SER A 88 10.08 6.92 7.73
CA SER A 88 11.00 7.83 8.43
C SER A 88 11.96 7.12 9.40
N ALA A 89 11.83 5.81 9.58
CA ALA A 89 12.66 5.06 10.51
C ALA A 89 14.14 5.06 10.07
N PRO A 90 15.10 5.36 10.96
CA PRO A 90 16.52 5.38 10.65
C PRO A 90 17.11 3.96 10.71
N VAL A 91 16.77 3.14 9.73
CA VAL A 91 17.28 1.76 9.58
C VAL A 91 18.13 1.61 8.33
N ASP A 92 19.05 0.65 8.36
CA ASP A 92 19.84 0.30 7.18
C ASP A 92 18.98 -0.29 6.06
N THR A 93 19.54 -0.30 4.85
CA THR A 93 18.86 -0.79 3.65
C THR A 93 18.49 -2.26 3.74
N GLY A 94 19.26 -3.08 4.46
CA GLY A 94 18.98 -4.51 4.62
C GLY A 94 17.71 -4.75 5.43
N VAL A 95 17.57 -4.07 6.57
CA VAL A 95 16.32 -4.10 7.37
C VAL A 95 15.14 -3.58 6.56
N ARG A 96 15.32 -2.47 5.83
CA ARG A 96 14.24 -1.91 5.00
C ARG A 96 13.78 -2.86 3.90
N LYS A 97 14.70 -3.57 3.23
CA LYS A 97 14.36 -4.60 2.25
C LYS A 97 13.51 -5.71 2.88
N GLN A 98 13.94 -6.23 4.03
CA GLN A 98 13.18 -7.25 4.75
C GLN A 98 11.76 -6.78 5.12
N TRP A 99 11.58 -5.52 5.50
CA TRP A 99 10.25 -4.97 5.75
C TRP A 99 9.39 -4.93 4.50
N LEU A 100 9.94 -4.48 3.37
CA LEU A 100 9.21 -4.43 2.11
C LEU A 100 8.85 -5.83 1.61
N ASP A 101 9.75 -6.81 1.73
CA ASP A 101 9.46 -8.20 1.36
C ASP A 101 8.27 -8.74 2.16
N ARG A 102 8.28 -8.53 3.48
CA ARG A 102 7.19 -8.97 4.37
C ARG A 102 5.87 -8.25 4.12
N LEU A 103 5.90 -6.94 3.86
CA LEU A 103 4.70 -6.17 3.50
C LEU A 103 4.16 -6.60 2.14
N PHE A 104 5.04 -6.95 1.20
CA PHE A 104 4.64 -7.42 -0.12
C PHE A 104 3.90 -8.75 0.01
N GLU A 105 4.44 -9.70 0.79
CA GLU A 105 3.76 -10.96 1.14
C GLU A 105 2.39 -10.70 1.78
N ALA A 106 2.31 -9.78 2.76
CA ALA A 106 1.06 -9.44 3.41
C ALA A 106 0.00 -8.90 2.43
N ILE A 107 0.41 -8.08 1.44
CA ILE A 107 -0.48 -7.57 0.38
C ILE A 107 -0.94 -8.70 -0.56
N GLN A 108 -0.10 -9.72 -0.80
CA GLN A 108 -0.52 -10.88 -1.61
C GLN A 108 -1.58 -11.73 -0.90
N GLU A 109 -1.57 -11.77 0.44
CA GLU A 109 -2.53 -12.48 1.27
C GLU A 109 -3.71 -11.59 1.76
N ASP A 110 -3.84 -10.36 1.24
CA ASP A 110 -4.79 -9.35 1.71
C ASP A 110 -6.22 -9.62 1.21
N ASP A 111 -6.92 -10.52 1.92
CA ASP A 111 -8.31 -10.90 1.62
C ASP A 111 -9.18 -10.94 2.89
N PRO A 112 -10.20 -10.06 3.02
CA PRO A 112 -10.49 -8.88 2.19
C PRO A 112 -9.36 -7.83 2.17
N PRO A 113 -9.33 -6.88 1.20
CA PRO A 113 -8.20 -5.97 0.99
C PRO A 113 -8.15 -4.83 2.02
N TYR A 114 -7.69 -5.12 3.24
CA TYR A 114 -7.66 -4.15 4.34
C TYR A 114 -6.39 -3.28 4.34
N ILE A 115 -5.32 -3.73 3.70
CA ILE A 115 -4.02 -3.05 3.66
C ILE A 115 -3.57 -2.67 2.25
N GLU A 116 -4.40 -2.90 1.21
CA GLU A 116 -4.11 -2.57 -0.20
C GLU A 116 -3.61 -1.13 -0.42
N SER A 117 -4.06 -0.18 0.41
CA SER A 117 -3.63 1.22 0.36
C SER A 117 -2.13 1.43 0.63
N LEU A 118 -1.42 0.43 1.18
CA LEU A 118 0.04 0.41 1.24
C LEU A 118 0.68 0.55 -0.15
N GLY A 119 0.00 0.04 -1.18
CA GLY A 119 0.47 0.13 -2.55
C GLY A 119 0.67 1.57 -3.02
N ASP A 120 -0.19 2.49 -2.59
CA ASP A 120 -0.07 3.89 -2.96
C ASP A 120 1.16 4.57 -2.34
N HIS A 121 1.63 4.03 -1.22
CA HIS A 121 2.76 4.54 -0.44
C HIS A 121 4.06 3.76 -0.68
N TRP A 122 4.07 2.77 -1.57
CA TRP A 122 5.18 1.84 -1.74
C TRP A 122 6.53 2.52 -2.02
N GLY A 123 6.52 3.52 -2.90
CA GLY A 123 7.71 4.34 -3.18
C GLY A 123 8.20 5.11 -1.96
N GLU A 124 7.30 5.61 -1.11
CA GLU A 124 7.72 6.24 0.15
C GLU A 124 8.35 5.24 1.11
N LEU A 125 7.78 4.03 1.22
CA LEU A 125 8.31 2.96 2.06
C LEU A 125 9.71 2.50 1.60
N CYS A 126 9.97 2.54 0.29
CA CYS A 126 11.32 2.32 -0.28
C CYS A 126 12.36 3.35 0.22
N ALA A 127 11.91 4.55 0.60
CA ALA A 127 12.67 5.75 1.01
C ALA A 127 13.68 6.32 0.02
N THR A 128 14.39 5.47 -0.73
CA THR A 128 15.42 5.84 -1.71
C THR A 128 14.94 5.55 -3.13
N PRO A 129 15.29 6.40 -4.13
CA PRO A 129 15.01 6.11 -5.54
C PRO A 129 15.61 4.78 -6.00
N GLU A 130 16.77 4.39 -5.48
CA GLU A 130 17.49 3.16 -5.87
C GLU A 130 16.70 1.92 -5.44
N LEU A 131 16.24 1.87 -4.19
CA LEU A 131 15.42 0.76 -3.71
C LEU A 131 14.05 0.72 -4.41
N ALA A 132 13.47 1.88 -4.69
CA ALA A 132 12.24 1.97 -5.47
C ALA A 132 12.43 1.44 -6.89
N SER A 133 13.56 1.72 -7.54
CA SER A 133 13.86 1.18 -8.87
C SER A 133 13.99 -0.35 -8.84
N ILE A 134 14.63 -0.91 -7.82
CA ILE A 134 14.72 -2.38 -7.65
C ILE A 134 13.33 -3.00 -7.57
N TRP A 135 12.43 -2.42 -6.76
CA TRP A 135 11.04 -2.89 -6.67
C TRP A 135 10.28 -2.72 -7.99
N ALA A 136 10.47 -1.59 -8.69
CA ALA A 136 9.88 -1.39 -10.00
C ALA A 136 10.31 -2.51 -10.97
N ASP A 137 11.60 -2.84 -11.04
CA ASP A 137 12.13 -3.90 -11.90
C ASP A 137 11.56 -5.28 -11.57
N GLN A 138 11.28 -5.57 -10.30
CA GLN A 138 10.63 -6.81 -9.88
C GLN A 138 9.15 -6.88 -10.28
N LEU A 139 8.42 -5.75 -10.21
CA LEU A 139 6.97 -5.70 -10.43
C LEU A 139 6.59 -5.52 -11.91
N LEU A 140 7.44 -4.86 -12.70
CA LEU A 140 7.23 -4.51 -14.09
C LEU A 140 6.88 -5.70 -15.01
N PRO A 141 7.55 -6.87 -14.94
CA PRO A 141 7.24 -8.00 -15.81
C PRO A 141 5.78 -8.46 -15.67
N THR A 142 5.31 -8.60 -14.42
CA THR A 142 3.94 -8.99 -14.11
C THR A 142 2.96 -7.91 -14.55
N GLN A 143 3.25 -6.64 -14.26
CA GLN A 143 2.39 -5.53 -14.66
C GLN A 143 2.22 -5.43 -16.19
N ARG A 144 3.32 -5.53 -16.94
CA ARG A 144 3.27 -5.55 -18.40
C ARG A 144 2.47 -6.73 -18.94
N ASN A 145 2.57 -7.90 -18.32
CA ASN A 145 1.79 -9.06 -18.72
C ASN A 145 0.28 -8.84 -18.49
N VAL A 146 -0.11 -8.31 -17.32
CA VAL A 146 -1.50 -7.97 -16.99
C VAL A 146 -2.07 -6.98 -18.01
N LEU A 147 -1.33 -5.93 -18.35
CA LEU A 147 -1.77 -4.94 -19.33
C LEU A 147 -1.88 -5.51 -20.75
N ARG A 148 -0.99 -6.44 -21.14
CA ARG A 148 -1.09 -7.15 -22.43
C ARG A 148 -2.36 -8.02 -22.50
N GLU A 149 -2.67 -8.75 -21.43
CA GLU A 149 -3.88 -9.57 -21.36
C GLU A 149 -5.14 -8.71 -21.40
N ARG A 150 -5.16 -7.57 -20.70
CA ARG A 150 -6.26 -6.59 -20.78
C ARG A 150 -6.45 -6.05 -22.20
N ASN A 151 -5.37 -5.74 -22.92
CA ASN A 151 -5.44 -5.30 -24.31
C ASN A 151 -6.00 -6.37 -25.26
N ARG A 152 -5.84 -7.66 -24.93
CA ARG A 152 -6.46 -8.77 -25.66
C ARG A 152 -7.93 -8.97 -25.31
N GLY A 153 -8.49 -8.16 -24.42
CA GLY A 153 -9.86 -8.29 -23.92
C GLY A 153 -10.02 -9.30 -22.78
N THR A 154 -8.93 -9.81 -22.22
CA THR A 154 -8.95 -10.78 -21.12
C THR A 154 -8.90 -10.07 -19.77
N TYR A 155 -9.74 -10.49 -18.82
CA TYR A 155 -9.65 -10.01 -17.45
C TYR A 155 -8.32 -10.46 -16.82
N ALA A 156 -7.54 -9.50 -16.33
CA ALA A 156 -6.31 -9.74 -15.60
C ALA A 156 -6.18 -8.74 -14.44
N PHE A 157 -5.76 -9.25 -13.29
CA PHE A 157 -5.60 -8.50 -12.06
C PHE A 157 -4.24 -8.75 -11.43
N PHE A 158 -3.68 -7.73 -10.79
CA PHE A 158 -2.45 -7.81 -10.03
C PHE A 158 -2.52 -6.83 -8.85
N SER A 159 -2.45 -7.36 -7.64
CA SER A 159 -2.41 -6.59 -6.39
C SER A 159 -1.20 -5.66 -6.32
N GLY A 160 -0.12 -5.98 -7.04
CA GLY A 160 1.08 -5.15 -7.16
C GLY A 160 1.00 -3.97 -8.13
N THR A 161 -0.16 -3.70 -8.75
CA THR A 161 -0.30 -2.62 -9.75
C THR A 161 0.07 -1.25 -9.17
N THR A 162 -0.52 -0.86 -8.04
CA THR A 162 -0.26 0.44 -7.39
C THR A 162 1.15 0.51 -6.80
N LEU A 163 1.68 -0.62 -6.31
CA LEU A 163 3.06 -0.73 -5.84
C LEU A 163 4.05 -0.41 -6.96
N CYS A 164 3.80 -0.96 -8.16
CA CYS A 164 4.62 -0.71 -9.35
C CYS A 164 4.62 0.78 -9.71
N TYR A 165 3.45 1.41 -9.74
CA TYR A 165 3.33 2.83 -10.05
C TYR A 165 4.01 3.72 -9.00
N SER A 166 3.79 3.44 -7.72
CA SER A 166 4.42 4.17 -6.63
C SER A 166 5.95 4.03 -6.62
N ALA A 167 6.47 2.83 -6.92
CA ALA A 167 7.89 2.57 -7.06
C ALA A 167 8.53 3.33 -8.24
N LEU A 168 7.94 3.27 -9.43
CA LEU A 168 8.41 4.02 -10.61
C LEU A 168 8.42 5.53 -10.37
N PHE A 169 7.35 6.05 -9.75
CA PHE A 169 7.26 7.47 -9.43
C PHE A 169 8.40 7.92 -8.50
N LYS A 170 8.64 7.17 -7.41
CA LYS A 170 9.73 7.46 -6.46
C LYS A 170 11.12 7.32 -7.09
N ALA A 171 11.29 6.35 -7.99
CA ALA A 171 12.53 6.13 -8.72
C ALA A 171 12.82 7.23 -9.78
N GLY A 172 11.88 8.14 -10.03
CA GLY A 172 12.00 9.16 -11.08
C GLY A 172 11.82 8.59 -12.50
N ARG A 173 11.38 7.33 -12.63
CA ARG A 173 11.12 6.63 -13.91
C ARG A 173 9.75 7.03 -14.46
N HIS A 174 9.55 8.33 -14.59
CA HIS A 174 8.27 8.96 -14.92
C HIS A 174 7.80 8.62 -16.34
N ASP A 175 8.71 8.56 -17.32
CA ASP A 175 8.34 8.20 -18.70
C ASP A 175 7.84 6.76 -18.77
N GLU A 176 8.53 5.81 -18.14
CA GLU A 176 8.09 4.41 -18.10
C GLU A 176 6.75 4.24 -17.36
N LEU A 177 6.49 5.05 -16.33
CA LEU A 177 5.19 5.07 -15.67
C LEU A 177 4.08 5.55 -16.62
N LEU A 178 4.32 6.64 -17.36
CA LEU A 178 3.35 7.14 -18.35
C LEU A 178 3.15 6.15 -19.50
N GLU A 179 4.19 5.46 -19.95
CA GLU A 179 4.11 4.39 -20.95
C GLU A 179 3.22 3.24 -20.46
N LEU A 180 3.40 2.77 -19.23
CA LEU A 180 2.54 1.73 -18.65
C LEU A 180 1.08 2.18 -18.55
N LEU A 181 0.84 3.42 -18.13
CA LEU A 181 -0.53 3.95 -18.05
C LEU A 181 -1.18 4.05 -19.44
N ALA A 182 -0.40 4.42 -20.47
CA ALA A 182 -0.87 4.44 -21.85
C ALA A 182 -1.17 3.05 -22.42
N MET A 183 -0.56 1.99 -21.86
CA MET A 183 -0.86 0.61 -22.23
C MET A 183 -2.20 0.10 -21.67
N ASP A 184 -2.78 0.71 -20.61
CA ASP A 184 -4.06 0.23 -20.08
C ASP A 184 -5.21 0.72 -20.97
N PRO A 185 -6.00 -0.18 -21.58
CA PRO A 185 -7.11 0.24 -22.44
C PRO A 185 -8.26 0.87 -21.65
N ARG A 186 -8.37 0.59 -20.34
CA ARG A 186 -9.46 1.04 -19.47
C ARG A 186 -8.95 1.28 -18.04
N PRO A 187 -8.05 2.26 -17.83
CA PRO A 187 -7.49 2.53 -16.53
C PRO A 187 -8.59 3.04 -15.59
N ILE A 188 -8.64 2.47 -14.38
CA ILE A 188 -9.50 3.00 -13.31
C ILE A 188 -8.90 4.28 -12.72
N TRP A 189 -9.74 5.10 -12.10
CA TRP A 189 -9.35 6.38 -11.52
C TRP A 189 -8.09 6.33 -10.63
N PRO A 190 -7.94 5.38 -9.68
CA PRO A 190 -6.73 5.28 -8.86
C PRO A 190 -5.43 5.15 -9.66
N TYR A 191 -5.47 4.53 -10.84
CA TYR A 191 -4.30 4.39 -11.71
C TYR A 191 -4.01 5.69 -12.46
N LEU A 192 -5.05 6.37 -12.94
CA LEU A 192 -4.92 7.65 -13.64
C LEU A 192 -4.27 8.73 -12.77
N VAL A 193 -4.55 8.75 -11.47
CA VAL A 193 -3.95 9.72 -10.54
C VAL A 193 -2.42 9.69 -10.59
N TRP A 194 -1.79 8.55 -10.89
CA TRP A 194 -0.33 8.46 -11.03
C TRP A 194 0.23 9.24 -12.23
N GLY A 195 -0.49 9.26 -13.36
CA GLY A 195 -0.10 10.09 -14.51
C GLY A 195 -0.17 11.59 -14.18
N ALA A 196 -1.23 11.99 -13.47
CA ALA A 196 -1.37 13.36 -12.98
C ALA A 196 -0.24 13.74 -12.01
N ARG A 197 0.11 12.83 -11.09
CA ARG A 197 1.24 13.01 -10.15
C ARG A 197 2.55 13.24 -10.89
N VAL A 198 2.82 12.51 -11.96
CA VAL A 198 4.01 12.73 -12.81
C VAL A 198 4.00 14.12 -13.43
N LEU A 199 2.88 14.54 -14.03
CA LEU A 199 2.76 15.85 -14.67
C LEU A 199 2.97 16.98 -13.65
N VAL A 200 2.38 16.87 -12.45
CA VAL A 200 2.62 17.82 -11.35
C VAL A 200 4.10 17.83 -10.94
N ALA A 201 4.75 16.67 -10.82
CA ALA A 201 6.17 16.57 -10.48
C ALA A 201 7.08 17.22 -11.54
N ARG A 202 6.62 17.33 -12.80
CA ARG A 202 7.28 18.03 -13.90
C ARG A 202 6.95 19.53 -13.98
N GLY A 203 6.12 20.04 -13.08
CA GLY A 203 5.64 21.44 -13.10
C GLY A 203 4.51 21.70 -14.10
N GLN A 204 3.90 20.66 -14.66
CA GLN A 204 2.88 20.71 -15.71
C GLN A 204 1.47 20.56 -15.10
N VAL A 205 1.08 21.55 -14.28
CA VAL A 205 -0.14 21.46 -13.46
C VAL A 205 -1.41 21.49 -14.33
N ASP A 206 -1.45 22.35 -15.35
CA ASP A 206 -2.62 22.45 -16.24
C ASP A 206 -2.79 21.18 -17.07
N GLU A 207 -1.69 20.60 -17.54
CA GLU A 207 -1.67 19.32 -18.24
C GLU A 207 -2.10 18.17 -17.31
N ALA A 208 -1.72 18.21 -16.03
CA ALA A 208 -2.18 17.22 -15.05
C ALA A 208 -3.71 17.25 -14.89
N ILE A 209 -4.30 18.45 -14.83
CA ILE A 209 -5.76 18.64 -14.76
C ILE A 209 -6.43 18.16 -16.05
N ALA A 210 -5.88 18.52 -17.22
CA ALA A 210 -6.38 18.06 -18.51
C ALA A 210 -6.32 16.52 -18.63
N TYR A 211 -5.19 15.93 -18.27
CA TYR A 211 -4.94 14.50 -18.29
C TYR A 211 -6.00 13.70 -17.54
N VAL A 212 -6.36 14.15 -16.32
CA VAL A 212 -7.39 13.48 -15.52
C VAL A 212 -8.80 13.79 -15.99
N ARG A 213 -9.07 14.98 -16.53
CA ARG A 213 -10.42 15.33 -17.04
C ARG A 213 -10.77 14.57 -18.31
N GLU A 214 -9.83 14.43 -19.24
CA GLU A 214 -10.03 13.69 -20.49
C GLU A 214 -10.26 12.19 -20.28
N ARG A 215 -9.70 11.66 -19.19
CA ARG A 215 -9.75 10.22 -18.83
C ARG A 215 -10.68 9.92 -17.65
N ALA A 216 -11.24 10.94 -16.99
CA ALA A 216 -12.37 10.78 -16.11
C ALA A 216 -13.53 10.38 -16.99
N GLY A 217 -13.92 9.10 -16.93
CA GLY A 217 -15.03 8.58 -17.73
C GLY A 217 -16.20 9.55 -17.69
N SER A 218 -16.77 9.82 -18.88
CA SER A 218 -17.99 10.62 -19.06
C SER A 218 -18.96 10.28 -17.93
N THR A 219 -19.26 11.27 -17.09
CA THR A 219 -20.36 11.17 -16.14
C THR A 219 -21.64 11.24 -16.98
N THR A 220 -22.03 10.11 -17.55
CA THR A 220 -23.36 9.91 -18.11
C THR A 220 -24.15 9.05 -17.14
#